data_AF-A0A5C4Y348-F1
#
_entry.id   AF-A0A5C4Y348-F1
#
_cell.length_a   1.000
_cell.length_b   1.000
_cell.length_c   1.000
_cell.angle_alpha   90.00
_cell.angle_beta   90.00
_cell.angle_gamma   90.00
#
_symmetry.space_group_name_H-M   'P 1'
#
loop_
_entity.id
_entity.type
_entity.pdbx_description
1 polymer ?
#
loop_
_entity_poly.entity_id
_entity_poly.type
_entity_poly.pdbx_seq_one_letter_code
_entity_poly.pdbx_strand_id
1 'polypeptide(L)'
;MTRQRTFTLVAAGLLGAAALTACGSEDSRTVGAVAVDGLSPASSASEASASPSASSPSAGPSAAGSAAAVSALQTVQGVLERDVDDSDDDSDDDRDDPADRYDDFTVNGVEVDFGPSEWVVAAPVLQDYDRDGTAEPFAAELDGLVGQQVTLQVRDDEDDDDDDRADDRLDDADVYEVNGLALRDITGPAPWRGGPVPTGALAG
;
A
#
# COMPACT_ATOMS: atom_id res chain seq x y z
N MET A 1 36.35 -14.12 38.60
CA MET A 1 36.85 -14.42 37.24
C MET A 1 36.30 -13.33 36.32
N THR A 2 37.09 -12.31 36.04
CA THR A 2 36.62 -11.07 35.40
C THR A 2 36.99 -11.12 33.92
N ARG A 3 35.99 -11.20 33.02
CA ARG A 3 36.22 -11.20 31.57
C ARG A 3 36.00 -9.79 31.03
N GLN A 4 37.10 -9.12 30.69
CA GLN A 4 37.10 -7.90 29.88
C GLN A 4 36.75 -8.28 28.43
N ARG A 5 35.66 -7.71 27.90
CA ARG A 5 35.34 -7.78 26.46
C ARG A 5 35.85 -6.49 25.80
N THR A 6 36.80 -6.65 24.91
CA THR A 6 37.40 -5.59 24.09
C THR A 6 36.47 -5.28 22.92
N PHE A 7 35.99 -4.05 22.82
CA PHE A 7 35.27 -3.56 21.64
C PHE A 7 36.27 -2.99 20.64
N THR A 8 36.23 -3.47 19.39
CA THR A 8 36.98 -2.90 18.28
C THR A 8 36.05 -1.98 17.50
N LEU A 9 36.32 -0.68 17.60
CA LEU A 9 35.57 0.37 16.92
C LEU A 9 36.22 0.59 15.54
N VAL A 10 35.51 0.21 14.47
CA VAL A 10 35.93 0.50 13.08
C VAL A 10 35.20 1.75 12.63
N ALA A 11 35.89 2.89 12.72
CA ALA A 11 35.47 4.12 12.07
C ALA A 11 36.11 4.18 10.67
N ALA A 12 35.30 4.07 9.62
CA ALA A 12 35.70 4.40 8.26
C ALA A 12 34.75 5.48 7.74
N GLY A 13 35.17 6.74 7.90
CA GLY A 13 34.56 7.85 7.20
C GLY A 13 35.01 7.86 5.74
N LEU A 14 34.11 8.28 4.84
CA LEU A 14 34.53 8.83 3.57
C LEU A 14 33.64 10.01 3.18
N LEU A 15 34.29 11.16 3.11
CA LEU A 15 33.78 12.41 2.54
C LEU A 15 33.50 12.25 1.04
N GLY A 16 32.41 12.84 0.56
CA GLY A 16 32.15 12.99 -0.87
C GLY A 16 31.07 14.03 -1.16
N ALA A 17 31.43 15.32 -1.08
CA ALA A 17 30.62 16.39 -1.64
C ALA A 17 30.98 16.61 -3.11
N ALA A 18 29.98 16.61 -4.01
CA ALA A 18 30.02 17.33 -5.29
C ALA A 18 28.60 17.52 -5.84
N ALA A 19 28.11 18.75 -5.78
CA ALA A 19 26.99 19.23 -6.56
C ALA A 19 27.46 19.56 -7.98
N LEU A 20 26.78 19.07 -9.02
CA LEU A 20 26.80 19.66 -10.35
C LEU A 20 25.44 19.47 -11.05
N THR A 21 24.78 20.60 -11.23
CA THR A 21 23.67 20.85 -12.15
C THR A 21 23.99 20.37 -13.57
N ALA A 22 23.14 19.53 -14.15
CA ALA A 22 23.07 19.33 -15.59
C ALA A 22 21.64 19.62 -16.07
N CYS A 23 21.51 20.77 -16.72
CA CYS A 23 20.40 21.16 -17.57
C CYS A 23 20.43 20.27 -18.82
N GLY A 24 19.32 19.60 -19.14
CA GLY A 24 19.21 18.67 -20.26
C GLY A 24 17.89 18.82 -21.01
N SER A 25 17.91 19.79 -21.92
CA SER A 25 17.09 20.02 -23.11
C SER A 25 15.83 19.17 -23.36
N GLU A 26 14.72 19.89 -23.50
CA GLU A 26 13.47 19.49 -24.14
C GLU A 26 13.72 18.99 -25.58
N ASP A 27 13.41 17.72 -25.89
CA ASP A 27 13.20 17.25 -27.27
C ASP A 27 11.70 16.98 -27.45
N SER A 28 10.96 18.05 -27.75
CA SER A 28 9.57 17.96 -28.21
C SER A 28 9.52 17.32 -29.58
N ARG A 29 9.41 15.98 -29.64
CA ARG A 29 9.03 15.28 -30.87
C ARG A 29 7.52 15.13 -30.92
N THR A 30 6.90 16.16 -31.46
CA THR A 30 5.54 16.12 -32.00
C THR A 30 5.49 15.09 -33.13
N VAL A 31 5.12 13.85 -32.83
CA VAL A 31 4.68 12.90 -33.83
C VAL A 31 3.28 13.31 -34.27
N GLY A 32 3.21 13.87 -35.48
CA GLY A 32 1.97 14.31 -36.10
C GLY A 32 0.98 13.16 -36.23
N ALA A 33 -0.23 13.38 -35.73
CA ALA A 33 -1.38 12.55 -36.03
C ALA A 33 -1.67 12.67 -37.53
N VAL A 34 -1.43 11.60 -38.29
CA VAL A 34 -1.96 11.47 -39.64
C VAL A 34 -3.45 11.15 -39.50
N ALA A 35 -4.30 12.12 -39.83
CA ALA A 35 -5.73 11.87 -39.99
C ALA A 35 -5.90 11.10 -41.30
N VAL A 36 -6.20 9.80 -41.19
CA VAL A 36 -6.73 9.03 -42.31
C VAL A 36 -8.22 9.34 -42.41
N ASP A 37 -8.55 10.22 -43.36
CA ASP A 37 -9.91 10.50 -43.78
C ASP A 37 -10.47 9.28 -44.52
N GLY A 38 -11.71 8.91 -44.18
CA GLY A 38 -12.50 7.98 -44.96
C GLY A 38 -12.35 6.54 -44.51
N LEU A 39 -13.33 6.09 -43.73
CA LEU A 39 -14.10 4.86 -43.96
C LEU A 39 -15.19 4.81 -42.88
N SER A 40 -16.40 5.27 -43.22
CA SER A 40 -17.61 4.89 -42.52
C SER A 40 -17.98 3.45 -42.91
N PRO A 41 -18.25 2.56 -41.95
CA PRO A 41 -19.13 1.43 -42.20
C PRO A 41 -20.43 1.56 -41.40
N ALA A 42 -21.48 1.77 -42.19
CA ALA A 42 -22.83 1.20 -42.12
C ALA A 42 -23.45 0.90 -40.74
N SER A 43 -24.47 1.71 -40.44
CA SER A 43 -25.72 1.29 -39.82
C SER A 43 -26.14 -0.12 -40.24
N SER A 44 -26.43 -0.98 -39.27
CA SER A 44 -27.34 -2.11 -39.46
C SER A 44 -28.27 -2.17 -38.26
N ALA A 45 -29.46 -1.63 -38.49
CA ALA A 45 -30.62 -1.88 -37.67
C ALA A 45 -31.07 -3.33 -37.89
N SER A 46 -31.31 -4.05 -36.80
CA SER A 46 -32.14 -5.24 -36.80
C SER A 46 -33.20 -5.06 -35.73
N GLU A 47 -34.40 -4.80 -36.22
CA GLU A 47 -35.64 -4.76 -35.48
C GLU A 47 -35.95 -6.16 -34.93
N ALA A 48 -36.12 -6.28 -33.62
CA ALA A 48 -36.77 -7.43 -33.00
C ALA A 48 -37.92 -6.92 -32.13
N SER A 49 -39.12 -6.99 -32.71
CA SER A 49 -40.38 -6.85 -32.00
C SER A 49 -40.53 -8.00 -31.01
N ALA A 50 -40.69 -7.68 -29.72
CA ALA A 50 -41.26 -8.59 -28.74
C ALA A 50 -42.21 -7.82 -27.82
N SER A 51 -43.46 -8.27 -27.80
CA SER A 51 -44.59 -7.68 -27.08
C SER A 51 -44.37 -7.59 -25.56
N PRO A 52 -44.96 -6.58 -24.89
CA PRO A 52 -44.89 -6.44 -23.43
C PRO A 52 -45.93 -7.34 -22.74
N SER A 53 -45.47 -8.35 -22.02
CA SER A 53 -46.27 -9.00 -20.98
C SER A 53 -46.02 -8.30 -19.65
N ALA A 54 -47.01 -7.55 -19.21
CA ALA A 54 -47.06 -6.94 -17.88
C ALA A 54 -47.20 -8.04 -16.82
N SER A 55 -46.16 -8.21 -16.01
CA SER A 55 -46.24 -8.87 -14.71
C SER A 55 -45.87 -7.83 -13.66
N SER A 56 -46.86 -7.41 -12.89
CA SER A 56 -46.72 -6.50 -11.76
C SER A 56 -45.70 -7.05 -10.74
N PRO A 57 -44.60 -6.33 -10.43
CA PRO A 57 -43.89 -6.57 -9.19
C PRO A 57 -44.66 -5.91 -8.06
N SER A 58 -45.17 -6.75 -7.15
CA SER A 58 -45.65 -6.31 -5.84
C SER A 58 -44.50 -5.63 -5.12
N ALA A 59 -44.63 -4.32 -4.90
CA ALA A 59 -43.68 -3.51 -4.14
C ALA A 59 -43.73 -3.93 -2.67
N GLY A 60 -42.91 -4.93 -2.31
CA GLY A 60 -42.44 -5.05 -0.94
C GLY A 60 -41.38 -3.96 -0.71
N PRO A 61 -41.37 -3.28 0.45
CA PRO A 61 -40.25 -2.44 0.80
C PRO A 61 -39.03 -3.35 0.99
N SER A 62 -38.24 -3.53 -0.08
CA SER A 62 -36.88 -4.01 0.04
C SER A 62 -36.17 -3.04 0.96
N ALA A 63 -35.83 -3.52 2.15
CA ALA A 63 -34.88 -2.86 3.02
C ALA A 63 -33.63 -2.60 2.16
N ALA A 64 -33.44 -1.34 1.78
CA ALA A 64 -32.15 -0.87 1.34
C ALA A 64 -31.25 -1.07 2.55
N GLY A 65 -30.49 -2.16 2.55
CA GLY A 65 -29.38 -2.30 3.48
C GLY A 65 -28.52 -1.08 3.26
N SER A 66 -28.43 -0.22 4.27
CA SER A 66 -27.46 0.85 4.28
C SER A 66 -26.11 0.20 4.01
N ALA A 67 -25.54 0.43 2.83
CA ALA A 67 -24.11 0.23 2.66
C ALA A 67 -23.47 1.09 3.75
N ALA A 68 -22.76 0.45 4.68
CA ALA A 68 -22.02 1.17 5.69
C ALA A 68 -21.10 2.17 4.97
N ALA A 69 -21.10 3.42 5.42
CA ALA A 69 -20.22 4.42 4.84
C ALA A 69 -18.80 4.04 5.23
N VAL A 70 -17.99 3.63 4.25
CA VAL A 70 -16.59 3.29 4.47
C VAL A 70 -15.80 4.58 4.72
N SER A 71 -14.94 4.58 5.73
CA SER A 71 -14.11 5.74 6.06
C SER A 71 -13.21 6.16 4.89
N ALA A 72 -13.01 7.48 4.74
CA ALA A 72 -12.15 8.02 3.69
C ALA A 72 -10.67 7.70 3.98
N LEU A 73 -9.89 7.42 2.93
CA LEU A 73 -8.44 7.24 3.07
C LEU A 73 -7.78 8.54 3.56
N GLN A 74 -6.82 8.38 4.45
CA GLN A 74 -5.97 9.44 4.96
C GLN A 74 -4.59 9.34 4.30
N THR A 75 -4.00 10.48 3.92
CA THR A 75 -2.64 10.51 3.39
C THR A 75 -1.64 10.78 4.51
N VAL A 76 -0.72 9.84 4.73
CA VAL A 76 0.38 9.96 5.68
C VAL A 76 1.70 10.07 4.90
N GLN A 77 2.56 11.01 5.29
CA GLN A 77 3.87 11.22 4.65
C GLN A 77 4.94 11.37 5.72
N GLY A 78 6.02 10.63 5.57
CA GLY A 78 7.14 10.65 6.51
C GLY A 78 8.23 9.69 6.10
N VAL A 79 9.24 9.58 6.94
CA VAL A 79 10.20 8.49 6.84
C VAL A 79 9.52 7.23 7.38
N LEU A 80 9.62 6.11 6.65
CA LEU A 80 9.18 4.82 7.18
C LEU A 80 10.22 4.33 8.17
N GLU A 81 9.82 4.15 9.41
CA GLU A 81 10.64 3.64 10.50
C GLU A 81 10.09 2.27 10.91
N ARG A 82 10.98 1.38 11.30
CA ARG A 82 10.60 0.13 11.97
C ARG A 82 10.75 0.38 13.45
N ASP A 83 9.70 0.17 14.23
CA ASP A 83 9.86 0.21 15.66
C ASP A 83 10.66 -1.04 16.08
N VAL A 84 11.69 -0.82 16.88
CA VAL A 84 12.54 -1.88 17.42
C VAL A 84 12.49 -1.88 18.94
N ASP A 85 11.59 -1.08 19.52
CA ASP A 85 11.51 -0.81 20.94
C ASP A 85 10.69 -1.88 21.68
N ASP A 86 11.10 -3.14 21.55
CA ASP A 86 10.68 -4.22 22.46
C ASP A 86 11.88 -5.00 23.02
N SER A 87 12.96 -4.23 23.27
CA SER A 87 14.20 -4.75 23.83
C SER A 87 14.19 -4.91 25.35
N ASP A 88 13.09 -4.57 26.04
CA ASP A 88 13.02 -4.57 27.51
C ASP A 88 12.29 -5.79 28.12
N ASP A 89 11.68 -6.67 27.32
CA ASP A 89 11.23 -7.97 27.81
C ASP A 89 12.33 -9.02 27.61
N ASP A 90 13.11 -9.33 28.66
CA ASP A 90 14.17 -10.36 28.71
C ASP A 90 13.65 -11.81 28.48
N SER A 91 12.50 -11.99 27.81
CA SER A 91 11.90 -13.28 27.46
C SER A 91 12.58 -13.88 26.23
N ASP A 92 13.76 -14.45 26.47
CA ASP A 92 14.75 -14.97 25.50
C ASP A 92 14.35 -16.22 24.66
N ASP A 93 13.07 -16.60 24.49
CA ASP A 93 12.72 -17.89 23.82
C ASP A 93 12.03 -17.78 22.44
N ASP A 94 11.41 -16.66 22.05
CA ASP A 94 10.61 -16.58 20.81
C ASP A 94 11.12 -15.58 19.75
N ARG A 95 12.21 -14.84 20.00
CA ARG A 95 12.77 -13.78 19.12
C ARG A 95 13.35 -14.23 17.76
N ASP A 96 13.20 -15.50 17.40
CA ASP A 96 13.78 -16.06 16.18
C ASP A 96 12.79 -16.15 15.01
N ASP A 97 11.53 -15.70 15.17
CA ASP A 97 10.62 -15.65 14.03
C ASP A 97 10.97 -14.45 13.11
N PRO A 98 11.42 -14.69 11.87
CA PRO A 98 11.68 -13.60 10.93
C PRO A 98 10.42 -12.84 10.51
N ALA A 99 9.22 -13.30 10.87
CA ALA A 99 7.97 -12.59 10.65
C ALA A 99 7.84 -11.37 11.57
N ASP A 100 8.19 -11.50 12.86
CA ASP A 100 7.97 -10.47 13.89
C ASP A 100 8.56 -9.09 13.55
N ARG A 101 9.59 -9.05 12.69
CA ARG A 101 10.19 -7.80 12.20
C ARG A 101 9.25 -6.92 11.36
N TYR A 102 8.09 -7.42 10.93
CA TYR A 102 7.14 -6.70 10.08
C TYR A 102 5.87 -6.30 10.84
N ASP A 103 5.81 -6.54 12.16
CA ASP A 103 4.65 -6.17 12.97
C ASP A 103 4.61 -4.66 13.26
N ASP A 104 5.78 -4.03 13.46
CA ASP A 104 5.81 -2.63 13.93
C ASP A 104 6.46 -1.66 12.93
N PHE A 105 5.63 -0.90 12.23
CA PHE A 105 6.07 0.20 11.36
C PHE A 105 5.44 1.52 11.76
N THR A 106 6.22 2.59 11.67
CA THR A 106 5.73 3.95 11.91
C THR A 106 6.09 4.91 10.79
N VAL A 107 5.23 5.89 10.54
CA VAL A 107 5.48 7.01 9.64
C VAL A 107 5.09 8.30 10.33
N ASN A 108 6.07 9.13 10.70
CA ASN A 108 5.84 10.39 11.42
C ASN A 108 5.05 10.17 12.75
N GLY A 109 5.35 9.08 13.44
CA GLY A 109 4.72 8.70 14.71
C GLY A 109 3.30 8.15 14.57
N VAL A 110 2.86 7.81 13.36
CA VAL A 110 1.64 7.04 13.11
C VAL A 110 2.02 5.59 12.87
N GLU A 111 1.47 4.66 13.64
CA GLU A 111 1.64 3.23 13.43
C GLU A 111 0.86 2.80 12.18
N VAL A 112 1.47 1.93 11.37
CA VAL A 112 0.89 1.50 10.10
C VAL A 112 1.01 -0.01 9.92
N ASP A 113 -0.09 -0.64 9.52
CA ASP A 113 -0.15 -2.08 9.29
C ASP A 113 -0.18 -2.42 7.78
N PHE A 114 0.78 -3.26 7.36
CA PHE A 114 0.86 -3.79 5.99
C PHE A 114 0.16 -5.16 5.84
N GLY A 115 -0.41 -5.67 6.92
CA GLY A 115 -1.04 -6.97 7.08
C GLY A 115 -0.19 -7.92 7.94
N PRO A 116 -0.73 -9.12 8.21
CA PRO A 116 -0.06 -10.11 9.06
C PRO A 116 1.35 -10.42 8.56
N SER A 117 2.32 -10.44 9.48
CA SER A 117 3.74 -10.68 9.14
C SER A 117 3.99 -11.97 8.36
N GLU A 118 3.26 -13.05 8.66
CA GLU A 118 3.29 -14.30 7.88
C GLU A 118 2.94 -14.09 6.40
N TRP A 119 1.98 -13.21 6.12
CA TRP A 119 1.63 -12.86 4.75
C TRP A 119 2.70 -11.97 4.13
N VAL A 120 3.25 -10.99 4.86
CA VAL A 120 4.32 -10.10 4.37
C VAL A 120 5.53 -10.91 3.91
N VAL A 121 5.96 -11.90 4.69
CA VAL A 121 7.07 -12.80 4.38
C VAL A 121 6.77 -13.72 3.19
N ALA A 122 5.53 -14.24 3.10
CA ALA A 122 5.14 -15.19 2.06
C ALA A 122 4.62 -14.53 0.77
N ALA A 123 4.36 -13.22 0.79
CA ALA A 123 3.77 -12.50 -0.32
C ALA A 123 4.68 -12.60 -1.56
N PRO A 124 4.09 -12.86 -2.74
CA PRO A 124 4.85 -12.93 -3.98
C PRO A 124 5.38 -11.53 -4.36
N VAL A 125 6.14 -11.47 -5.45
CA VAL A 125 6.50 -10.19 -6.08
C VAL A 125 5.23 -9.46 -6.48
N LEU A 126 5.02 -8.26 -5.92
CA LEU A 126 3.83 -7.45 -6.16
C LEU A 126 4.13 -6.31 -7.13
N GLN A 127 4.86 -5.30 -6.64
CA GLN A 127 5.23 -4.08 -7.33
C GLN A 127 6.56 -3.56 -6.74
N ASP A 128 7.24 -2.70 -7.49
CA ASP A 128 8.46 -1.96 -7.09
C ASP A 128 8.04 -0.74 -6.24
N TYR A 129 7.82 -0.97 -4.94
CA TYR A 129 7.32 0.03 -3.99
C TYR A 129 8.42 0.99 -3.54
N ASP A 130 9.64 0.51 -3.40
CA ASP A 130 10.81 1.31 -3.00
C ASP A 130 11.42 2.12 -4.17
N ARG A 131 10.97 1.85 -5.40
CA ARG A 131 11.32 2.55 -6.65
C ARG A 131 12.80 2.43 -6.99
N ASP A 132 13.43 1.32 -6.63
CA ASP A 132 14.81 1.03 -7.02
C ASP A 132 14.92 0.56 -8.49
N GLY A 133 13.79 0.27 -9.13
CA GLY A 133 13.67 -0.18 -10.51
C GLY A 133 13.50 -1.69 -10.66
N THR A 134 13.41 -2.44 -9.56
CA THR A 134 13.25 -3.89 -9.53
C THR A 134 12.09 -4.26 -8.62
N ALA A 135 11.14 -5.07 -9.12
CA ALA A 135 10.12 -5.64 -8.26
C ALA A 135 10.63 -6.93 -7.60
N GLU A 136 10.60 -6.97 -6.28
CA GLU A 136 11.05 -8.02 -5.38
C GLU A 136 9.89 -8.58 -4.53
N PRO A 137 10.10 -9.67 -3.75
CA PRO A 137 9.10 -10.10 -2.76
C PRO A 137 8.76 -8.96 -1.79
N PHE A 138 7.51 -8.90 -1.35
CA PHE A 138 7.02 -7.74 -0.59
C PHE A 138 7.83 -7.44 0.68
N ALA A 139 8.29 -8.46 1.39
CA ALA A 139 9.23 -8.31 2.50
C ALA A 139 10.52 -7.54 2.14
N ALA A 140 11.11 -7.80 0.97
CA ALA A 140 12.30 -7.09 0.49
C ALA A 140 11.99 -5.65 0.09
N GLU A 141 10.85 -5.42 -0.55
CA GLU A 141 10.33 -4.09 -0.87
C GLU A 141 10.15 -3.23 0.38
N LEU A 142 9.53 -3.79 1.43
CA LEU A 142 9.37 -3.10 2.73
C LEU A 142 10.72 -2.80 3.37
N ASP A 143 11.67 -3.74 3.32
CA ASP A 143 13.02 -3.51 3.82
C ASP A 143 13.73 -2.37 3.07
N GLY A 144 13.52 -2.28 1.76
CA GLY A 144 13.99 -1.17 0.94
C GLY A 144 13.41 0.17 1.36
N LEU A 145 12.13 0.21 1.76
CA LEU A 145 11.44 1.43 2.18
C LEU A 145 11.87 1.96 3.56
N VAL A 146 12.39 1.13 4.46
CA VAL A 146 12.82 1.58 5.79
C VAL A 146 13.92 2.64 5.69
N GLY A 147 13.71 3.77 6.35
CA GLY A 147 14.58 4.95 6.29
C GLY A 147 14.37 5.82 5.05
N GLN A 148 13.44 5.48 4.16
CA GLN A 148 13.07 6.29 3.00
C GLN A 148 11.84 7.16 3.28
N GLN A 149 11.75 8.27 2.54
CA GLN A 149 10.55 9.10 2.51
C GLN A 149 9.45 8.39 1.72
N VAL A 150 8.32 8.12 2.38
CA VAL A 150 7.16 7.45 1.79
C VAL A 150 5.93 8.35 1.78
N THR A 151 4.98 8.03 0.91
CA THR A 151 3.60 8.54 0.94
C THR A 151 2.66 7.35 1.01
N LEU A 152 1.88 7.26 2.08
CA LEU A 152 0.94 6.18 2.31
C LEU A 152 -0.50 6.70 2.20
N GLN A 153 -1.39 5.89 1.64
CA GLN A 153 -2.83 6.04 1.85
C GLN A 153 -3.25 4.98 2.87
N VAL A 154 -3.77 5.42 4.01
CA VAL A 154 -4.13 4.55 5.14
C VAL A 154 -5.59 4.74 5.53
N ARG A 155 -6.13 3.81 6.32
CA ARG A 155 -7.41 3.94 7.01
C ARG A 155 -7.25 3.39 8.42
N ASP A 156 -7.80 4.07 9.41
CA ASP A 156 -7.91 3.55 10.78
C ASP A 156 -8.60 2.18 10.72
N ASP A 157 -8.06 1.17 11.41
CA ASP A 157 -8.74 -0.12 11.48
C ASP A 157 -10.08 0.07 12.19
N GLU A 158 -11.16 -0.36 11.54
CA GLU A 158 -12.52 -0.21 12.08
C GLU A 158 -12.83 -1.33 13.09
N ASP A 159 -11.94 -2.32 13.22
CA ASP A 159 -12.08 -3.48 14.13
C ASP A 159 -11.72 -3.13 15.60
N ASP A 160 -11.17 -1.94 15.89
CA ASP A 160 -10.91 -1.46 17.26
C ASP A 160 -12.19 -0.91 17.92
N ASP A 161 -13.05 -1.85 18.34
CA ASP A 161 -14.22 -1.62 19.19
C ASP A 161 -13.84 -1.22 20.64
N ASP A 162 -12.54 -1.11 20.98
CA ASP A 162 -12.06 -0.69 22.30
C ASP A 162 -12.08 0.84 22.45
N ASP A 163 -13.32 1.35 22.49
CA ASP A 163 -13.70 2.65 23.04
C ASP A 163 -13.02 2.89 24.40
N ASP A 164 -12.05 3.82 24.49
CA ASP A 164 -11.97 4.77 25.62
C ASP A 164 -10.90 5.88 25.49
N ARG A 165 -10.03 5.91 24.47
CA ARG A 165 -9.05 7.00 24.29
C ARG A 165 -9.11 7.64 22.91
N ALA A 166 -9.67 8.84 22.86
CA ALA A 166 -9.77 9.63 21.65
C ALA A 166 -8.42 10.14 21.09
N ASP A 167 -7.31 9.90 21.79
CA ASP A 167 -5.96 10.32 21.39
C ASP A 167 -5.20 9.24 20.61
N ASP A 168 -5.74 8.03 20.48
CA ASP A 168 -5.09 6.80 19.95
C ASP A 168 -5.60 6.44 18.52
N ARG A 169 -6.14 7.43 17.78
CA ARG A 169 -6.94 7.18 16.54
C ARG A 169 -6.15 6.70 15.31
N LEU A 170 -4.85 6.48 15.44
CA LEU A 170 -3.98 6.07 14.33
C LEU A 170 -2.99 4.99 14.74
N ASP A 171 -3.28 4.32 15.85
CA ASP A 171 -2.57 3.13 16.26
C ASP A 171 -3.08 2.05 15.26
N ASP A 172 -2.16 1.40 14.54
CA ASP A 172 -2.47 0.35 13.56
C ASP A 172 -3.25 0.76 12.28
N ALA A 173 -2.88 1.88 11.65
CA ALA A 173 -3.54 2.31 10.42
C ALA A 173 -3.24 1.37 9.22
N ASP A 174 -4.28 0.73 8.68
CA ASP A 174 -4.22 -0.18 7.55
C ASP A 174 -3.72 0.52 6.27
N VAL A 175 -2.62 0.03 5.67
CA VAL A 175 -2.04 0.61 4.44
C VAL A 175 -2.71 0.09 3.17
N TYR A 176 -3.25 1.00 2.35
CA TYR A 176 -3.89 0.70 1.07
C TYR A 176 -3.02 1.02 -0.14
N GLU A 177 -2.18 2.05 -0.05
CA GLU A 177 -1.30 2.50 -1.12
C GLU A 177 0.06 2.91 -0.56
N VAL A 178 1.12 2.54 -1.28
CA VAL A 178 2.50 2.93 -0.98
C VAL A 178 3.06 3.65 -2.20
N ASN A 179 3.44 4.92 -2.04
CA ASN A 179 4.05 5.72 -3.09
C ASN A 179 3.22 5.74 -4.40
N GLY A 180 1.89 5.83 -4.33
CA GLY A 180 1.06 5.81 -5.54
C GLY A 180 0.74 4.43 -6.09
N LEU A 181 1.24 3.36 -5.46
CA LEU A 181 1.04 1.97 -5.89
C LEU A 181 0.12 1.26 -4.91
N ALA A 182 -0.93 0.63 -5.43
CA ALA A 182 -1.92 -0.06 -4.63
C ALA A 182 -1.30 -1.29 -3.95
N LEU A 183 -1.50 -1.42 -2.65
CA LEU A 183 -1.19 -2.63 -1.89
C LEU A 183 -2.42 -3.55 -1.78
N ARG A 184 -3.60 -2.96 -1.57
CA ARG A 184 -4.88 -3.68 -1.45
C ARG A 184 -6.05 -2.87 -2.00
N ASP A 185 -7.13 -3.57 -2.35
CA ASP A 185 -8.35 -2.91 -2.85
C ASP A 185 -9.10 -2.18 -1.73
N ILE A 186 -9.51 -0.93 -1.96
CA ILE A 186 -10.21 -0.10 -0.98
C ILE A 186 -11.63 -0.62 -0.65
N THR A 187 -12.23 -1.40 -1.55
CA THR A 187 -13.61 -1.93 -1.42
C THR A 187 -13.67 -3.42 -1.18
N GLY A 188 -12.52 -4.10 -1.22
CA GLY A 188 -12.39 -5.54 -1.27
C GLY A 188 -11.79 -6.10 0.00
N PRO A 189 -11.84 -7.42 0.18
CA PRO A 189 -11.09 -8.07 1.25
C PRO A 189 -9.59 -7.84 1.06
N ALA A 190 -8.86 -7.75 2.17
CA ALA A 190 -7.41 -7.67 2.13
C ALA A 190 -6.78 -8.92 1.46
N PRO A 191 -5.59 -8.81 0.84
CA PRO A 191 -4.93 -9.91 0.15
C PRO A 191 -4.73 -11.17 1.00
N TRP A 192 -4.36 -11.03 2.28
CA TRP A 192 -4.21 -12.15 3.22
C TRP A 192 -5.54 -12.80 3.60
N ARG A 193 -6.67 -12.09 3.46
CA ARG A 193 -8.02 -12.64 3.61
C ARG A 193 -8.54 -13.26 2.29
N GLY A 194 -7.66 -13.52 1.33
CA GLY A 194 -7.98 -14.10 0.01
C GLY A 194 -8.46 -13.09 -1.02
N GLY A 195 -8.24 -11.79 -0.78
CA GLY A 195 -8.53 -10.73 -1.72
C GLY A 195 -7.58 -10.68 -2.92
N PRO A 196 -7.98 -9.98 -3.99
CA PRO A 196 -7.09 -9.77 -5.13
C PRO A 196 -5.92 -8.89 -4.72
N VAL A 197 -4.71 -9.25 -5.15
CA VAL A 197 -3.58 -8.33 -5.12
C VAL A 197 -3.72 -7.36 -6.29
N PRO A 198 -3.82 -6.04 -6.06
CA PRO A 198 -3.91 -5.08 -7.13
C PRO A 198 -2.60 -4.99 -7.92
N THR A 199 -2.73 -4.70 -9.22
CA THR A 199 -1.60 -4.49 -10.13
C THR A 199 -1.63 -3.03 -10.63
N GLY A 200 -0.84 -2.17 -9.99
CA GLY A 200 -0.73 -0.74 -10.34
C GLY A 200 -1.28 0.19 -9.26
N ALA A 201 -1.57 1.44 -9.64
CA ALA A 201 -2.16 2.45 -8.77
C ALA A 201 -3.66 2.16 -8.53
N LEU A 202 -4.17 2.55 -7.35
CA LEU A 202 -5.62 2.62 -7.16
C LEU A 202 -6.16 3.70 -8.10
N ALA A 203 -7.16 3.36 -8.92
CA ALA A 203 -7.82 4.36 -9.75
C ALA A 203 -8.59 5.31 -8.82
N GLY A 204 -7.98 6.46 -8.51
CA GLY A 204 -8.59 7.56 -7.76
C GLY A 204 -9.74 8.24 -8.51
#